data_AF-A0A060QJH6-F1
#
_entry.id   AF-A0A060QJH6-F1
#
_cell.length_a   1.000
_cell.length_b   1.000
_cell.length_c   1.000
_cell.angle_alpha   90.00
_cell.angle_beta   90.00
_cell.angle_gamma   90.00
#
_symmetry.space_group_name_H-M   'P 1'
#
loop_
_entity.id
_entity.type
_entity.pdbx_description
1 polymer ?
#
loop_
_entity_poly.entity_id
_entity_poly.type
_entity_poly.pdbx_seq_one_letter_code
_entity_poly.pdbx_strand_id
1 'polypeptide(L)'
;MSVGASRRRRQILRAGRCMVLSRPRMESSLSVTGYAPPPQASQLAEGVGKATLLVQITANETGRTGYEPRKGDTLRDGPKTYTLTDASPVFDRGTLCGWTLIASGGA
;
A
#
# COMPACT_ATOMS: atom_id res chain seq x y z
N MET A 1 -13.11 -3.83 -16.54
CA MET A 1 -12.34 -4.28 -15.36
C MET A 1 -12.16 -5.80 -15.44
N SER A 2 -10.94 -6.33 -15.38
CA SER A 2 -10.63 -7.76 -15.36
C SER A 2 -11.05 -8.43 -14.05
N VAL A 3 -11.16 -9.76 -14.10
CA VAL A 3 -11.49 -10.60 -12.94
C VAL A 3 -10.46 -10.44 -11.82
N GLY A 4 -9.17 -10.29 -12.16
CA GLY A 4 -8.08 -10.09 -11.20
C GLY A 4 -8.18 -8.76 -10.45
N ALA A 5 -8.38 -7.66 -11.18
CA ALA A 5 -8.59 -6.34 -10.58
C ALA A 5 -9.85 -6.32 -9.69
N SER A 6 -10.92 -6.99 -10.13
CA SER A 6 -12.17 -7.12 -9.36
C SER A 6 -12.00 -7.94 -8.08
N ARG A 7 -11.25 -9.05 -8.11
CA ARG A 7 -10.93 -9.85 -6.91
C ARG A 7 -10.11 -9.04 -5.92
N ARG A 8 -9.05 -8.34 -6.37
CA ARG A 8 -8.22 -7.47 -5.52
C ARG A 8 -9.05 -6.38 -4.86
N ARG A 9 -9.86 -5.65 -5.64
CA ARG A 9 -10.72 -4.59 -5.10
C ARG A 9 -11.65 -5.14 -4.02
N ARG A 10 -12.28 -6.30 -4.24
CA ARG A 10 -13.13 -6.94 -3.21
C ARG A 10 -12.34 -7.32 -1.95
N GLN A 11 -11.10 -7.80 -2.11
CA GLN A 11 -10.24 -8.12 -0.97
C GLN A 11 -9.90 -6.87 -0.16
N ILE A 12 -9.54 -5.78 -0.82
CA ILE A 12 -9.26 -4.49 -0.16
C ILE A 12 -10.51 -3.96 0.54
N LEU A 13 -11.68 -4.04 -0.08
CA LEU A 13 -12.92 -3.56 0.54
C LEU A 13 -13.38 -4.42 1.72
N ARG A 14 -13.05 -5.72 1.73
CA ARG A 14 -13.49 -6.65 2.78
C ARG A 14 -12.52 -6.74 3.96
N ALA A 15 -11.22 -6.72 3.69
CA ALA A 15 -10.16 -6.98 4.67
C ALA A 15 -9.11 -5.86 4.71
N GLY A 16 -9.31 -4.79 3.95
CA GLY A 16 -8.46 -3.62 4.02
C GLY A 16 -8.64 -2.87 5.33
N ARG A 17 -7.63 -2.08 5.66
CA ARG A 17 -7.56 -1.23 6.84
C ARG A 17 -7.22 0.19 6.38
N CYS A 18 -7.62 1.17 7.18
CA CYS A 18 -7.30 2.56 6.91
C CYS A 18 -5.81 2.79 7.14
N MET A 19 -5.13 3.35 6.14
CA MET A 19 -3.72 3.72 6.19
C MET A 19 -3.56 5.17 5.74
N VAL A 20 -2.45 5.80 6.10
CA VAL A 20 -2.12 7.16 5.66
C VAL A 20 -0.83 7.14 4.87
N LEU A 21 -0.91 7.52 3.60
CA LEU A 21 0.24 7.87 2.79
C LEU A 21 0.61 9.31 3.05
N SER A 22 1.90 9.61 3.17
CA SER A 22 2.38 10.98 3.24
C SER A 22 3.71 11.14 2.54
N ARG A 23 3.95 12.32 1.97
CA ARG A 23 5.27 12.67 1.46
C ARG A 23 6.30 12.73 2.59
N PRO A 24 7.60 12.55 2.28
CA PRO A 24 8.66 12.91 3.21
C PRO A 24 8.40 14.33 3.73
N ARG A 25 8.48 14.54 5.05
CA ARG A 25 8.21 15.84 5.71
C ARG A 25 6.74 16.32 5.71
N MET A 26 5.77 15.43 5.51
CA MET A 26 4.32 15.70 5.64
C MET A 26 3.75 16.79 4.70
N GLU A 27 4.42 17.10 3.59
CA GLU A 27 3.97 18.13 2.63
C GLU A 27 2.59 17.82 2.01
N SER A 28 2.24 16.55 1.90
CA SER A 28 0.89 16.10 1.56
C SER A 28 0.63 14.75 2.21
N SER A 29 -0.62 14.53 2.60
CA SER A 29 -1.07 13.25 3.15
C SER A 29 -2.40 12.82 2.52
N LEU A 30 -2.57 11.51 2.41
CA LEU A 30 -3.73 10.88 1.81
C LEU A 30 -4.12 9.65 2.64
N SER A 31 -5.33 9.65 3.18
CA SER A 31 -5.92 8.45 3.73
C SER A 31 -6.34 7.51 2.60
N VAL A 32 -5.90 6.25 2.69
CA VAL A 32 -6.17 5.20 1.72
C VAL A 32 -6.66 3.94 2.43
N THR A 33 -7.50 3.16 1.76
CA THR A 33 -7.84 1.80 2.22
C THR A 33 -6.85 0.83 1.61
N GLY A 34 -6.03 0.20 2.45
CA GLY A 34 -4.99 -0.73 2.04
C GLY A 34 -5.18 -2.12 2.63
N TYR A 35 -4.95 -3.14 1.81
CA TYR A 35 -4.83 -4.52 2.28
C TYR A 35 -3.36 -4.91 2.35
N ALA A 36 -2.90 -5.23 3.56
CA ALA A 36 -1.61 -5.88 3.79
C ALA A 36 -1.87 -7.36 4.10
N PRO A 37 -1.43 -8.31 3.26
CA PRO A 37 -1.51 -9.71 3.58
C PRO A 37 -0.71 -10.01 4.86
N PRO A 38 -1.13 -10.99 5.66
CA PRO A 38 -0.37 -11.41 6.83
C PRO A 38 1.03 -11.86 6.39
N PRO A 39 2.07 -11.59 7.21
CA PRO A 39 3.43 -12.02 6.90
C PRO A 39 3.45 -13.53 6.71
N GLN A 40 4.05 -13.99 5.60
CA GLN A 40 4.18 -15.42 5.34
C GLN A 40 5.19 -16.03 6.31
N ALA A 41 4.99 -17.30 6.70
CA ALA A 41 5.83 -17.97 7.68
C ALA A 41 7.34 -17.96 7.31
N SER A 42 7.67 -17.93 6.03
CA SER A 42 9.04 -17.77 5.52
C SER A 42 9.68 -16.43 5.90
N GLN A 43 8.90 -15.36 5.99
CA GLN A 43 9.36 -14.02 6.37
C GLN A 43 9.57 -13.88 7.89
N LEU A 44 9.00 -14.80 8.68
CA LEU A 44 9.22 -14.87 10.13
C LEU A 44 10.53 -15.58 10.48
N ALA A 45 11.03 -16.46 9.60
CA ALA A 45 12.23 -17.27 9.84
C ALA A 45 13.56 -16.51 9.64
N GLU A 46 13.59 -15.44 8.84
CA GLU A 46 14.81 -14.67 8.54
C GLU A 46 15.21 -13.63 9.61
N GLY A 47 14.54 -13.62 10.76
CA GLY A 47 14.88 -12.74 11.85
C GLY A 47 14.19 -11.38 11.76
N VAL A 48 13.74 -10.94 12.94
CA VAL A 48 12.79 -9.84 13.24
C VAL A 48 13.29 -8.43 12.83
N GLY A 49 14.34 -8.30 12.02
CA GLY A 49 15.02 -7.02 11.78
C GLY A 49 14.31 -6.06 10.83
N LYS A 50 13.68 -6.52 9.75
CA LYS A 50 13.08 -5.65 8.70
C LYS A 50 12.00 -6.39 7.92
N ALA A 51 10.84 -6.65 8.54
CA ALA A 51 9.73 -7.23 7.80
C ALA A 51 9.25 -6.25 6.72
N THR A 52 9.51 -6.57 5.46
CA THR A 52 8.97 -5.82 4.31
C THR A 52 7.45 -5.90 4.33
N LEU A 53 6.79 -4.76 4.42
CA LEU A 53 5.34 -4.66 4.34
C LEU A 53 4.93 -4.49 2.87
N LEU A 54 4.20 -5.47 2.35
CA LEU A 54 3.54 -5.35 1.06
C LEU A 54 2.09 -4.89 1.29
N VAL A 55 1.68 -3.81 0.63
CA VAL A 55 0.32 -3.27 0.74
C VAL A 55 -0.28 -3.07 -0.65
N GLN A 56 -1.54 -3.42 -0.81
CA GLN A 56 -2.31 -3.14 -2.01
C GLN A 56 -3.42 -2.14 -1.70
N ILE A 57 -3.46 -1.04 -2.45
CA ILE A 57 -4.49 0.01 -2.32
C ILE A 57 -5.29 0.15 -3.62
N THR A 58 -6.51 0.68 -3.52
CA THR A 58 -7.31 1.09 -4.67
C THR A 58 -6.84 2.42 -5.25
N ALA A 59 -7.15 2.68 -6.52
CA ALA A 59 -6.80 3.94 -7.18
C ALA A 59 -7.81 5.09 -6.90
N ASN A 60 -8.90 4.83 -6.16
CA ASN A 60 -9.98 5.79 -5.98
C ASN A 60 -9.47 7.05 -5.26
N GLU A 61 -8.77 6.87 -4.14
CA GLU A 61 -8.28 7.95 -3.30
C GLU A 61 -7.12 8.69 -3.97
N THR A 62 -6.20 7.96 -4.60
CA THR A 62 -5.05 8.52 -5.33
C THR A 62 -5.49 9.28 -6.59
N GLY A 63 -6.46 8.76 -7.33
CA GLY A 63 -6.98 9.38 -8.54
C GLY A 63 -7.78 10.66 -8.23
N ARG A 64 -8.50 10.70 -7.11
CA ARG A 64 -9.25 11.89 -6.67
C ARG A 64 -8.35 13.06 -6.29
N THR A 65 -7.18 12.78 -5.71
CA THR A 65 -6.26 13.83 -5.21
C THR A 65 -5.08 14.11 -6.13
N GLY A 66 -4.89 13.30 -7.19
CA GLY A 66 -3.69 13.32 -8.01
C GLY A 66 -2.44 12.85 -7.26
N TYR A 67 -2.60 12.19 -6.11
CA TYR A 67 -1.49 11.69 -5.32
C TYR A 67 -0.94 10.42 -5.95
N GLU A 68 0.29 10.48 -6.46
CA GLU A 68 1.02 9.32 -6.95
C GLU A 68 2.00 8.81 -5.88
N PRO A 69 1.78 7.61 -5.32
CA PRO A 69 2.70 7.00 -4.38
C PRO A 69 4.07 6.77 -5.02
N ARG A 70 5.14 7.11 -4.31
CA ARG A 70 6.51 6.91 -4.80
C ARG A 70 7.47 6.48 -3.69
N LYS A 71 8.63 5.98 -4.09
CA LYS A 71 9.74 5.68 -3.18
C LYS A 71 10.07 6.88 -2.29
N GLY A 72 10.23 6.64 -1.00
CA GLY A 72 10.51 7.66 0.02
C GLY A 72 9.28 8.19 0.73
N ASP A 73 8.07 8.00 0.17
CA ASP A 73 6.84 8.29 0.90
C ASP A 73 6.74 7.45 2.17
N THR A 74 6.01 7.96 3.15
CA THR A 74 5.73 7.28 4.41
C THR A 74 4.33 6.66 4.36
N LEU A 75 4.21 5.42 4.80
CA LEU A 75 2.94 4.71 4.98
C LEU A 75 2.73 4.45 6.47
N ARG A 76 1.67 5.01 7.03
CA ARG A 76 1.26 4.77 8.42
C ARG A 76 0.11 3.77 8.45
N ASP A 77 0.30 2.70 9.20
CA ASP A 77 -0.70 1.67 9.49
C ASP A 77 -0.92 1.63 11.01
N GLY A 78 -1.91 2.40 11.48
CA GLY A 78 -2.14 2.62 12.91
C GLY A 78 -0.91 3.23 13.61
N PRO A 79 -0.36 2.59 14.66
CA PRO A 79 0.83 3.10 15.35
C PRO A 79 2.12 2.90 14.54
N LYS A 80 2.12 1.98 13.56
CA LYS A 80 3.34 1.60 12.83
C LYS A 80 3.58 2.55 11.66
N THR A 81 4.82 2.98 11.52
CA THR A 81 5.23 3.86 10.43
C THR A 81 6.27 3.16 9.55
N TYR A 82 6.01 3.11 8.25
CA TYR A 82 6.85 2.46 7.25
C TYR A 82 7.30 3.46 6.20
N THR A 83 8.46 3.22 5.58
CA THR A 83 8.93 4.00 4.44
C THR A 83 8.78 3.18 3.18
N LEU A 84 8.11 3.74 2.17
CA LEU A 84 7.97 3.11 0.86
C LEU A 84 9.34 2.96 0.20
N THR A 85 9.73 1.72 -0.05
CA THR A 85 10.91 1.38 -0.84
C THR A 85 10.57 1.32 -2.32
N ASP A 86 9.32 0.95 -2.65
CA ASP A 86 8.81 0.93 -4.01
C ASP A 86 7.29 1.15 -4.05
N ALA A 87 6.80 1.66 -5.18
CA ALA A 87 5.39 1.84 -5.46
C ALA A 87 5.12 1.59 -6.95
N SER A 88 4.38 0.52 -7.23
CA SER A 88 4.08 0.08 -8.58
C SER A 88 2.59 0.28 -8.91
N PRO A 89 2.25 1.01 -9.99
CA PRO A 89 0.87 1.15 -10.42
C PRO A 89 0.32 -0.18 -10.93
N VAL A 90 -0.96 -0.44 -10.66
CA VAL A 90 -1.64 -1.64 -11.12
C VAL A 90 -2.68 -1.25 -12.15
N PHE A 91 -2.40 -1.58 -13.40
CA PHE A 91 -3.29 -1.32 -14.53
C PHE A 91 -4.17 -2.53 -14.85
N ASP A 92 -5.33 -2.23 -15.41
CA ASP A 92 -6.28 -3.20 -15.92
C ASP A 92 -6.82 -2.68 -17.25
N ARG A 93 -6.42 -3.32 -18.35
CA ARG A 93 -6.76 -2.88 -19.71
C ARG A 93 -6.49 -1.38 -19.94
N GLY A 94 -5.36 -0.88 -19.43
CA GLY A 94 -4.95 0.53 -19.53
C GLY A 94 -5.56 1.47 -18.49
N THR A 95 -6.49 1.02 -17.65
CA THR A 95 -7.06 1.83 -16.57
C THR A 95 -6.32 1.58 -15.26
N LEU A 96 -5.86 2.64 -14.59
CA LEU A 96 -5.25 2.53 -13.25
C LEU A 96 -6.32 2.04 -12.25
N CYS A 97 -6.09 0.88 -11.65
CA CYS A 97 -7.01 0.26 -10.70
C CYS A 97 -6.53 0.33 -9.25
N GLY A 98 -5.23 0.48 -9.04
CA GLY A 98 -4.66 0.56 -7.70
C GLY A 98 -3.15 0.66 -7.75
N TRP A 99 -2.55 0.46 -6.58
CA TRP A 99 -1.11 0.45 -6.41
C TRP A 99 -0.69 -0.75 -5.56
N THR A 100 0.47 -1.30 -5.88
CA THR A 100 1.22 -2.20 -5.01
C THR A 100 2.32 -1.40 -4.38
N LEU A 101 2.30 -1.29 -3.05
CA LEU A 101 3.27 -0.56 -2.26
C LEU A 101 4.17 -1.56 -1.54
N ILE A 102 5.46 -1.33 -1.60
CA ILE A 102 6.46 -2.07 -0.84
C ILE A 102 7.07 -1.10 0.15
N ALA A 103 6.97 -1.40 1.43
CA ALA A 103 7.48 -0.57 2.49
C ALA A 103 8.41 -1.37 3.40
N SER A 104 9.38 -0.70 3.99
CA SER A 104 10.29 -1.29 4.96
C SER A 104 10.35 -0.44 6.22
N GLY A 105 10.78 -1.04 7.32
CA GLY A 105 10.72 -0.43 8.65
C GLY A 105 9.48 -0.88 9.41
N GLY A 106 8.94 -0.01 10.26
CA GLY A 106 7.88 -0.34 11.23
C GLY A 106 8.45 -0.40 12.64
N ALA A 107 8.67 0.78 13.22
CA ALA A 107 8.83 0.98 14.65
C ALA A 107 7.49 1.37 15.27
#